data_AF-A0A815VLB4-F1
#
_entry.id   AF-A0A815VLB4-F1
#
_cell.length_a   1.000
_cell.length_b   1.000
_cell.length_c   1.000
_cell.angle_alpha   90.00
_cell.angle_beta   90.00
_cell.angle_gamma   90.00
#
_symmetry.space_group_name_H-M   'P 1'
#
loop_
_entity.id
_entity.type
_entity.pdbx_description
1 polymer ?
#
loop_
_entity_poly.entity_id
_entity_poly.type
_entity_poly.pdbx_seq_one_letter_code
_entity_poly.pdbx_strand_id
1 'polypeptide(L)'
;MDKLELLLSLLPSIINLDLASSGRPFEFVRRLSQWEGFIRLKLPQLYRFEFCIFCYCSNWENFESLIAAFRTSFWLEEKRWFVTCQFRDDWTSSFTLFTSPEPSTISYQEEHNFDKITCSNSVIREHD
;
A
#
# COMPACT_ATOMS: atom_id res chain seq x y z
N MET A 1 12.52 -18.72 -0.48
CA MET A 1 11.07 -18.50 -0.40
C MET A 1 10.78 -18.08 1.02
N ASP A 2 10.27 -16.86 1.21
CA ASP A 2 10.05 -16.31 2.55
C ASP A 2 8.94 -17.08 3.28
N LYS A 3 9.02 -17.25 4.61
CA LYS A 3 7.99 -17.98 5.39
C LYS A 3 6.59 -17.41 5.19
N LEU A 4 6.50 -16.09 4.99
CA LEU A 4 5.26 -15.38 4.69
C LEU A 4 4.68 -15.76 3.32
N GLU A 5 5.51 -15.82 2.28
CA GLU A 5 5.08 -16.21 0.93
C GLU A 5 4.56 -17.65 0.91
N LEU A 6 5.22 -18.54 1.66
CA LEU A 6 4.76 -19.92 1.83
C LEU A 6 3.37 -19.96 2.49
N LEU A 7 3.19 -19.23 3.59
CA LEU A 7 1.92 -19.17 4.32
C LEU A 7 0.80 -18.59 3.45
N LEU A 8 1.07 -17.50 2.73
CA LEU A 8 0.09 -16.89 1.84
C LEU A 8 -0.23 -17.77 0.62
N SER A 9 0.72 -18.58 0.15
CA SER A 9 0.48 -19.55 -0.93
C SER A 9 -0.52 -20.64 -0.53
N LEU A 10 -0.72 -20.89 0.76
CA LEU A 10 -1.72 -21.82 1.29
C LEU A 10 -3.11 -21.17 1.43
N LEU A 11 -3.22 -19.86 1.20
CA LEU A 11 -4.43 -19.07 1.43
C LEU A 11 -4.88 -18.33 0.15
N PRO A 12 -5.19 -19.03 -0.95
CA PRO A 12 -5.50 -18.39 -2.24
C PRO A 12 -6.81 -17.58 -2.23
N SER A 13 -7.68 -17.81 -1.24
CA SER A 13 -8.95 -17.12 -1.04
C SER A 13 -8.86 -15.93 -0.09
N ILE A 14 -7.65 -15.47 0.26
CA ILE A 14 -7.49 -14.27 1.08
C ILE A 14 -8.02 -13.05 0.33
N ILE A 15 -8.93 -12.32 0.97
CA ILE A 15 -9.57 -11.12 0.38
C ILE A 15 -8.86 -9.85 0.83
N ASN A 16 -8.47 -9.81 2.11
CA ASN A 16 -7.79 -8.68 2.72
C ASN A 16 -6.48 -9.15 3.34
N LEU A 17 -5.39 -8.46 3.02
CA LEU A 17 -4.07 -8.72 3.58
C LEU A 17 -3.54 -7.43 4.19
N ASP A 18 -3.31 -7.45 5.50
CA ASP A 18 -2.66 -6.38 6.24
C ASP A 18 -1.29 -6.88 6.71
N LEU A 19 -0.24 -6.13 6.37
CA LEU A 19 1.13 -6.44 6.69
C LEU A 19 1.81 -5.24 7.34
N ALA A 20 2.09 -5.37 8.63
CA ALA A 20 2.92 -4.41 9.34
C ALA A 20 4.40 -4.80 9.22
N SER A 21 5.24 -3.84 8.83
CA SER A 21 6.69 -4.01 8.79
C SER A 21 7.38 -2.89 9.54
N SER A 22 8.10 -3.26 10.61
CA SER A 22 9.11 -2.41 11.23
C SER A 22 10.42 -2.59 10.47
N GLY A 23 10.66 -1.78 9.43
CA GLY A 23 11.81 -2.00 8.55
C GLY A 23 12.17 -0.78 7.70
N ARG A 24 13.28 -0.86 6.98
CA ARG A 24 13.69 0.20 6.05
C ARG A 24 12.76 0.17 4.82
N PRO A 25 12.17 1.31 4.41
CA PRO A 25 11.25 1.37 3.26
C PRO A 25 11.88 0.84 1.96
N PHE A 26 13.20 0.91 1.79
CA PHE A 26 13.88 0.37 0.60
C PHE A 26 13.75 -1.15 0.43
N GLU A 27 13.84 -1.92 1.52
CA GLU A 27 13.60 -3.38 1.45
C GLU A 27 12.16 -3.66 1.05
N PHE A 28 11.22 -2.80 1.44
CA PHE A 28 9.85 -2.91 1.01
C PHE A 28 9.68 -2.61 -0.48
N VAL A 29 10.27 -1.53 -1.00
CA VAL A 29 10.24 -1.21 -2.45
C VAL A 29 10.78 -2.37 -3.29
N ARG A 30 11.93 -2.93 -2.89
CA ARG A 30 12.53 -4.09 -3.58
C ARG A 30 11.57 -5.28 -3.60
N ARG A 31 10.88 -5.52 -2.49
CA ARG A 31 9.89 -6.60 -2.38
C ARG A 31 8.58 -6.29 -3.10
N LEU A 32 8.19 -5.03 -3.29
CA LEU A 32 6.92 -4.68 -3.92
C LEU A 32 6.81 -5.25 -5.34
N SER A 33 7.89 -5.16 -6.13
CA SER A 33 7.95 -5.81 -7.45
C SER A 33 7.75 -7.34 -7.40
N GLN A 34 8.25 -7.99 -6.34
CA GLN A 34 8.03 -9.43 -6.11
C GLN A 34 6.58 -9.71 -5.69
N TRP A 35 5.98 -8.80 -4.93
CA TRP A 35 4.58 -8.87 -4.52
C TRP A 35 3.63 -8.80 -5.70
N GLU A 36 3.90 -8.03 -6.75
CA GLU A 36 3.02 -7.99 -7.94
C GLU A 36 2.86 -9.38 -8.56
N GLY A 37 3.98 -10.04 -8.85
CA GLY A 37 3.98 -11.39 -9.41
C GLY A 37 3.36 -12.42 -8.45
N PHE A 38 3.66 -12.28 -7.15
CA PHE A 38 3.10 -13.16 -6.13
C PHE A 38 1.59 -13.02 -6.01
N ILE A 39 1.06 -11.79 -5.90
CA ILE A 39 -0.38 -11.52 -5.79
C ILE A 39 -1.09 -12.03 -7.03
N ARG A 40 -0.56 -11.74 -8.23
CA ARG A 40 -1.13 -12.20 -9.50
C ARG A 40 -1.28 -13.72 -9.56
N LEU A 41 -0.27 -14.46 -9.09
CA LEU A 41 -0.22 -15.92 -9.22
C LEU A 41 -0.85 -16.68 -8.04
N LYS A 42 -0.74 -16.16 -6.82
CA LYS A 42 -1.07 -16.88 -5.59
C LYS A 42 -2.25 -16.31 -4.84
N LEU A 43 -2.54 -15.01 -4.99
CA LEU A 43 -3.62 -14.33 -4.29
C LEU A 43 -4.59 -13.66 -5.27
N PRO A 44 -5.20 -14.42 -6.20
CA PRO A 44 -6.04 -13.84 -7.26
C PRO A 44 -7.29 -13.13 -6.71
N GLN A 45 -7.78 -13.56 -5.53
CA GLN A 45 -8.96 -12.99 -4.86
C GLN A 45 -8.63 -11.82 -3.93
N LEU A 46 -7.35 -11.46 -3.79
CA LEU A 46 -6.97 -10.32 -2.98
C LEU A 46 -7.61 -9.06 -3.56
N TYR A 47 -8.34 -8.35 -2.70
CA TYR A 47 -9.15 -7.16 -2.99
C TYR A 47 -8.59 -5.92 -2.29
N ARG A 48 -8.04 -6.09 -1.07
CA ARG A 48 -7.38 -5.02 -0.31
C ARG A 48 -6.01 -5.51 0.20
N PHE A 49 -5.02 -4.65 0.04
CA PHE A 49 -3.64 -4.89 0.46
C PHE A 49 -3.15 -3.67 1.24
N GLU A 50 -2.91 -3.85 2.53
CA GLU A 50 -2.52 -2.80 3.45
C GLU A 50 -1.12 -3.08 4.00
N PHE A 51 -0.29 -2.04 3.99
CA PHE A 51 1.09 -2.05 4.46
C PHE A 51 1.34 -0.90 5.41
N CYS A 52 1.50 -1.24 6.68
CA CYS A 52 1.98 -0.28 7.66
C CYS A 52 3.51 -0.26 7.63
N ILE A 53 4.10 0.89 7.29
CA ILE A 53 5.56 1.08 7.25
C ILE A 53 5.97 2.03 8.36
N PHE A 54 6.69 1.48 9.33
CA PHE A 54 7.32 2.30 10.36
C PHE A 54 8.64 2.84 9.83
N CYS A 55 8.65 4.10 9.40
CA CYS A 55 9.86 4.81 9.02
C CYS A 55 10.39 5.65 10.18
N TYR A 56 11.71 5.67 10.33
CA TYR A 56 12.37 6.69 11.15
C TYR A 56 12.67 7.91 10.26
N CYS A 57 12.67 9.11 10.83
CA CYS A 57 12.73 10.40 10.12
C CYS A 57 13.87 10.55 9.11
N SER A 58 14.92 9.73 9.20
CA SER A 58 16.04 9.74 8.26
C SER A 58 15.78 9.00 6.94
N ASN A 59 14.68 8.25 6.80
CA ASN A 59 14.44 7.37 5.64
C ASN A 59 13.47 7.96 4.59
N TRP A 60 13.06 9.21 4.74
CA TRP A 60 12.13 9.89 3.82
C TRP A 60 12.69 10.15 2.43
N GLU A 61 14.02 10.14 2.26
CA GLU A 61 14.68 10.32 0.97
C GLU A 61 14.20 9.33 -0.10
N ASN A 62 13.64 8.18 0.32
CA ASN A 62 13.15 7.14 -0.57
C ASN A 62 11.62 7.11 -0.70
N PHE A 63 10.91 8.08 -0.12
CA PHE A 63 9.44 8.12 -0.18
C PHE A 63 8.94 8.21 -1.63
N GLU A 64 9.56 9.06 -2.45
CA GLU A 64 9.22 9.16 -3.88
C GLU A 64 9.45 7.84 -4.64
N SER A 65 10.54 7.14 -4.34
CA SER A 65 10.82 5.83 -4.95
C SER A 65 9.79 4.77 -4.55
N LEU A 66 9.29 4.86 -3.32
CA LEU A 66 8.24 4.00 -2.81
C LEU A 66 6.91 4.27 -3.50
N ILE A 67 6.52 5.53 -3.63
CA ILE A 67 5.32 5.92 -4.38
C ILE A 67 5.42 5.53 -5.85
N ALA A 68 6.58 5.74 -6.48
CA ALA A 68 6.82 5.36 -7.87
C ALA A 68 6.66 3.86 -8.11
N ALA A 69 6.97 3.01 -7.12
CA ALA A 69 6.80 1.56 -7.24
C ALA A 69 5.33 1.12 -7.33
N PHE A 70 4.39 1.96 -6.94
CA PHE A 70 2.95 1.72 -7.12
C PHE A 70 2.40 2.22 -8.46
N ARG A 71 3.23 2.80 -9.33
CA ARG A 71 2.81 3.32 -10.65
C ARG A 71 2.96 2.30 -11.79
N THR A 72 3.16 1.03 -11.47
CA THR A 72 3.23 -0.03 -12.49
C THR A 72 1.83 -0.31 -13.04
N SER A 73 1.76 -0.86 -14.25
CA SER A 73 0.49 -1.26 -14.88
C SER A 73 -0.26 -2.30 -14.05
N PHE A 74 0.43 -3.09 -13.24
CA PHE A 74 -0.20 -4.02 -12.30
C PHE A 74 -1.14 -3.29 -11.33
N TRP A 75 -0.67 -2.23 -10.67
CA TRP A 75 -1.49 -1.49 -9.70
C TRP A 75 -2.53 -0.62 -10.39
N LEU A 76 -2.14 0.10 -11.45
CA LEU A 76 -2.97 1.12 -12.09
C LEU A 76 -4.06 0.55 -13.02
N GLU A 77 -3.73 -0.51 -13.78
CA GLU A 77 -4.56 -1.05 -14.86
C GLU A 77 -5.14 -2.44 -14.53
N GLU A 78 -4.32 -3.37 -14.02
CA GLU A 78 -4.78 -4.74 -13.74
C GLU A 78 -5.63 -4.81 -12.47
N LYS A 79 -5.10 -4.29 -11.36
CA LYS A 79 -5.82 -4.22 -10.09
C LYS A 79 -6.75 -3.01 -10.02
N ARG A 80 -6.40 -1.91 -10.70
CA ARG A 80 -7.10 -0.62 -10.62
C ARG A 80 -7.28 -0.15 -9.18
N TRP A 81 -6.28 -0.39 -8.35
CA TRP A 81 -6.35 0.01 -6.96
C TRP A 81 -5.88 1.45 -6.81
N PHE A 82 -6.61 2.21 -5.99
CA PHE A 82 -6.14 3.45 -5.43
C PHE A 82 -5.14 3.15 -4.33
N VAL A 83 -4.08 3.95 -4.27
CA VAL A 83 -3.02 3.80 -3.28
C VAL A 83 -3.07 5.02 -2.39
N THR A 84 -3.38 4.83 -1.12
CA THR A 84 -3.44 5.92 -0.14
C THR A 84 -2.28 5.79 0.82
N CYS A 85 -1.53 6.87 0.96
CA CYS A 85 -0.53 7.07 2.00
C CYS A 85 -1.12 7.93 3.11
N GLN A 86 -1.13 7.41 4.33
CA GLN A 86 -1.61 8.10 5.49
C GLN A 86 -0.47 8.29 6.50
N PHE A 87 -0.07 9.54 6.72
CA PHE A 87 0.92 9.88 7.75
C PHE A 87 0.29 9.83 9.14
N ARG A 88 0.98 9.20 10.09
CA ARG A 88 0.53 9.13 11.48
C ARG A 88 1.15 10.26 12.29
N ASP A 89 0.34 10.85 13.15
CA ASP A 89 0.75 11.96 14.03
C ASP A 89 1.20 11.45 15.40
N ASP A 90 2.08 10.44 15.42
CA ASP A 90 2.38 9.66 16.62
C ASP A 90 3.85 9.76 17.06
N TRP A 91 4.47 10.95 17.06
CA TRP A 91 5.89 11.23 17.43
C TRP A 91 6.95 10.38 16.69
N THR A 92 6.53 9.38 15.94
CA THR A 92 7.29 8.53 15.06
C THR A 92 6.93 8.93 13.64
N SER A 93 7.91 9.09 12.75
CA SER A 93 7.63 9.42 11.35
C SER A 93 7.11 8.20 10.58
N SER A 94 6.02 7.62 11.04
CA SER A 94 5.39 6.45 10.45
C SER A 94 4.30 6.85 9.45
N PHE A 95 4.08 5.98 8.47
CA PHE A 95 2.95 6.11 7.55
C PHE A 95 2.42 4.73 7.18
N THR A 96 1.14 4.68 6.85
CA THR A 96 0.49 3.49 6.31
C THR A 96 0.22 3.72 4.83
N LEU A 97 0.62 2.75 4.00
CA LEU A 97 0.19 2.65 2.62
C LEU A 97 -0.87 1.57 2.53
N PHE A 98 -2.01 1.88 1.93
CA PHE A 98 -3.00 0.86 1.65
C PHE A 98 -3.56 1.03 0.25
N THR A 99 -3.86 -0.10 -0.37
CA THR A 99 -4.49 -0.14 -1.66
C THR A 99 -5.98 -0.43 -1.46
N SER A 100 -6.83 0.46 -1.95
CA SER A 100 -8.27 0.23 -2.01
C SER A 100 -8.70 0.02 -3.47
N PRO A 101 -9.61 -0.91 -3.73
CA PRO A 101 -10.19 -1.06 -5.05
C PRO A 101 -11.03 0.16 -5.41
N GLU A 102 -11.08 0.46 -6.70
CA GLU A 102 -11.91 1.54 -7.22
C GLU A 102 -13.37 1.35 -6.78
N PRO A 103 -13.97 2.36 -6.12
CA PRO A 103 -15.37 2.26 -5.73
C PRO A 103 -16.20 2.03 -7.00
N SER A 104 -17.04 0.99 -6.97
CA SER A 104 -17.95 0.63 -8.09
C SER A 104 -18.96 1.73 -8.43
N THR A 105 -19.02 2.78 -7.62
CA THR A 105 -19.91 3.92 -7.79
C THR A 105 -19.07 5.12 -8.18
N ILE A 106 -19.29 5.65 -9.37
CA ILE A 106 -18.82 6.97 -9.79
C ILE A 106 -19.53 7.99 -8.88
N SER A 107 -19.05 8.17 -7.65
CA SER A 107 -19.29 9.40 -6.91
C SER A 107 -18.25 10.37 -7.41
N TYR A 108 -18.71 11.38 -8.14
CA TYR A 108 -17.94 12.55 -8.56
C TYR A 108 -17.33 13.23 -7.33
N GLN A 109 -16.16 12.75 -6.89
CA GLN A 109 -15.20 13.62 -6.26
C GLN A 109 -14.20 13.96 -7.37
N GLU A 110 -14.16 15.24 -7.70
CA GLU A 110 -13.14 15.81 -8.57
C GLU A 110 -11.77 15.50 -7.99
N GLU A 111 -11.15 14.41 -8.43
CA GLU A 111 -9.73 14.21 -8.25
C GLU A 111 -9.10 14.13 -9.63
N HIS A 112 -8.58 15.27 -10.08
CA HIS A 112 -7.53 15.38 -11.09
C HIS A 112 -6.24 14.72 -10.59
N ASN A 113 -6.31 13.45 -10.17
CA ASN A 113 -5.17 12.68 -9.73
C ASN A 113 -4.99 11.52 -10.71
N PHE A 114 -4.36 11.85 -11.84
CA PHE A 114 -4.10 10.92 -12.95
C PHE A 114 -3.35 9.65 -12.51
N ASP A 115 -2.71 9.69 -11.34
CA ASP A 115 -1.87 8.61 -10.83
C ASP A 115 -2.55 7.69 -9.81
N LYS A 116 -3.84 7.91 -9.44
CA LYS A 116 -4.59 7.13 -8.41
C LYS A 116 -3.89 7.00 -7.04
N ILE A 117 -2.93 7.88 -6.75
CA ILE A 117 -2.15 7.86 -5.52
C ILE A 117 -2.45 9.12 -4.70
N THR A 118 -2.94 8.98 -3.47
CA THR A 118 -3.23 10.10 -2.57
C THR A 118 -2.37 10.02 -1.31
N CYS A 119 -1.84 11.15 -0.85
CA CYS A 119 -1.11 11.24 0.42
C CYS A 119 -1.82 12.23 1.34
N SER A 120 -2.17 11.84 2.56
CA SER A 120 -2.88 12.68 3.53
C SER A 120 -2.32 12.55 4.94
N ASN A 121 -2.47 13.62 5.73
CA ASN A 121 -2.11 13.61 7.14
C ASN A 121 -3.30 13.17 7.98
N SER A 122 -3.07 12.32 8.98
CA SER A 122 -4.07 11.99 9.99
C SER A 122 -4.21 13.16 10.96
N VAL A 123 -5.11 14.11 10.70
CA VAL A 123 -5.51 15.06 11.76
C VAL A 123 -6.47 14.29 12.66
N ILE A 124 -5.97 13.77 13.79
CA ILE A 124 -6.84 13.34 14.87
C ILE A 124 -7.47 14.62 15.42
N ARG A 125 -8.73 14.88 15.05
CA ARG A 125 -9.55 15.84 15.77
C ARG A 125 -9.86 15.21 17.12
N GLU A 126 -9.06 15.56 18.14
CA GLU A 126 -9.47 15.38 19.52
C GLU A 126 -10.77 16.19 19.71
N HIS A 127 -11.85 15.49 20.03
CA HIS A 127 -13.09 16.11 20.46
C HIS A 127 -12.88 16.55 21.91
N ASP A 128 -12.83 17.87 22.12
CA ASP A 128 -13.00 18.53 23.43
C ASP A 128 -14.33 18.16 24.10
#